data_AF-A0AA36N7U4-F1
#
_entry.id   AF-A0AA36N7U4-F1
#
_cell.length_a   1.000
_cell.length_b   1.000
_cell.length_c   1.000
_cell.angle_alpha   90.00
_cell.angle_beta   90.00
_cell.angle_gamma   90.00
#
_symmetry.space_group_name_H-M   'P 1'
#
loop_
_entity.id
_entity.type
_entity.pdbx_description
1 polymer ?
#
loop_
_entity_poly.entity_id
_entity_poly.type
_entity_poly.pdbx_seq_one_letter_code
_entity_poly.pdbx_strand_id
1 'polypeptide(L)'
;MEAPTDQSVELTAKAVTDVSVGAAVVAVANQVAASVDPKAAQVATGGSQTVTNQPWDAHLEDPSIQTGYTFVPEMTWEERRSALQLNGPHVTDFIQRVEFISLGCYCSPSYALQLLNLRKNSYPFDWTRSSLEGILHCLDMRFEDFLTYSTYQMVDQHVVFGGTRWGGSFWHHNLEAPMTVQDMTRRIHRFLGTGDVSPKVPRVFIRIINSTREIGQAIRLRQALKSSFPEAQEIYMLLLIELQMERGPIAVTAPEGQGLFFFSFTEEEFRQVPAPGRHPLSLSGARCAEAIAAGLKWWAGEGMDLNVRTCDSLAQLSSRIYQFDGGDPARELFVFGGNSWAPSGTAHPWSGSCRSRSSRPSCCRPGWTHQSPSQYSASAAICRFSCPPLLSRGWSFSSSSTAES
;
A
#
# COMPACT_ATOMS: atom_id res chain seq x y z
N MET A 1 -45.93 -12.71 40.93
CA MET A 1 -45.55 -11.82 39.81
C MET A 1 -44.18 -12.30 39.36
N GLU A 2 -44.19 -13.30 38.48
CA GLU A 2 -42.98 -13.86 37.87
C GLU A 2 -42.78 -13.16 36.52
N ALA A 3 -41.59 -12.62 36.30
CA ALA A 3 -41.20 -12.01 35.04
C ALA A 3 -40.78 -13.12 34.05
N PRO A 4 -41.17 -13.05 32.77
CA PRO A 4 -40.74 -14.02 31.79
C PRO A 4 -39.32 -13.71 31.30
N THR A 5 -38.48 -14.74 31.30
CA THR A 5 -37.15 -14.78 30.70
C THR A 5 -37.28 -14.89 29.18
N ASP A 6 -36.77 -13.88 28.47
CA ASP A 6 -36.74 -13.83 27.01
C ASP A 6 -35.63 -14.74 26.48
N GLN A 7 -36.02 -15.75 25.70
CA GLN A 7 -35.14 -16.74 25.07
C GLN A 7 -34.90 -16.40 23.60
N SER A 8 -33.64 -16.61 23.19
CA SER A 8 -33.20 -16.98 21.84
C SER A 8 -33.40 -15.96 20.71
N VAL A 9 -32.36 -15.14 20.49
CA VAL A 9 -31.97 -14.71 19.13
C VAL A 9 -30.93 -15.72 18.63
N GLU A 10 -31.41 -16.71 17.90
CA GLU A 10 -30.61 -17.69 17.19
C GLU A 10 -30.05 -17.05 15.91
N LEU A 11 -28.78 -16.64 15.95
CA LEU A 11 -28.03 -16.21 14.77
C LEU A 11 -27.77 -17.43 13.88
N THR A 12 -28.57 -17.59 12.83
CA THR A 12 -28.32 -18.51 11.73
C THR A 12 -27.01 -18.16 11.03
N ALA A 13 -25.93 -18.84 11.41
CA ALA A 13 -24.72 -18.91 10.61
C ALA A 13 -25.04 -19.68 9.33
N LYS A 14 -25.14 -18.98 8.20
CA LYS A 14 -25.25 -19.59 6.87
C LYS A 14 -24.03 -20.49 6.65
N ALA A 15 -24.28 -21.79 6.53
CA ALA A 15 -23.36 -22.73 5.91
C ALA A 15 -23.17 -22.31 4.44
N VAL A 16 -22.16 -21.50 4.17
CA VAL A 16 -21.68 -21.26 2.80
C VAL A 16 -20.94 -22.52 2.40
N THR A 17 -21.52 -23.23 1.44
CA THR A 17 -20.95 -24.43 0.84
C THR A 17 -19.56 -24.14 0.29
N ASP A 18 -18.64 -25.04 0.60
CA ASP A 18 -17.23 -25.08 0.22
C ASP A 18 -17.09 -25.29 -1.31
N VAL A 19 -17.52 -24.31 -2.09
CA VAL A 19 -17.17 -24.25 -3.51
C VAL A 19 -15.68 -23.98 -3.55
N SER A 20 -14.92 -24.99 -4.00
CA SER A 20 -13.46 -24.95 -4.15
C SER A 20 -13.02 -23.63 -4.79
N VAL A 21 -12.44 -22.77 -3.97
CA VAL A 21 -11.89 -21.46 -4.38
C VAL A 21 -10.80 -21.65 -5.44
N GLY A 22 -10.16 -22.82 -5.46
CA GLY A 22 -9.30 -23.24 -6.56
C GLY A 22 -10.01 -23.28 -7.89
N ALA A 23 -11.25 -23.78 -7.98
CA ALA A 23 -11.98 -23.85 -9.25
C ALA A 23 -12.32 -22.45 -9.79
N ALA A 24 -12.70 -21.51 -8.94
CA ALA A 24 -13.04 -20.15 -9.36
C ALA A 24 -11.80 -19.36 -9.83
N VAL A 25 -10.70 -19.38 -9.06
CA VAL A 25 -9.45 -18.70 -9.43
C VAL A 25 -8.87 -19.31 -10.73
N VAL A 26 -8.91 -20.63 -10.88
CA VAL A 26 -8.48 -21.32 -12.11
C VAL A 26 -9.39 -20.99 -13.28
N ALA A 27 -10.71 -20.90 -13.09
CA ALA A 27 -11.64 -20.52 -14.15
C ALA A 27 -11.38 -19.09 -14.66
N VAL A 28 -11.11 -18.14 -13.76
CA VAL A 28 -10.76 -16.77 -14.15
C VAL A 28 -9.41 -16.72 -14.85
N ALA A 29 -8.39 -17.43 -14.36
CA ALA A 29 -7.10 -17.53 -15.05
C ALA A 29 -7.25 -18.09 -16.47
N ASN A 30 -8.09 -19.12 -16.65
CA ASN A 30 -8.38 -19.70 -17.97
C ASN A 30 -9.20 -18.74 -18.86
N GLN A 31 -10.13 -17.98 -18.28
CA GLN A 31 -10.92 -17.00 -19.03
C GLN A 31 -10.09 -15.80 -19.48
N VAL A 32 -9.19 -15.29 -18.62
CA VAL A 32 -8.24 -14.24 -18.99
C VAL A 32 -7.35 -14.74 -20.14
N ALA A 33 -6.78 -15.94 -20.02
CA ALA A 33 -5.97 -16.55 -21.08
C ALA A 33 -6.73 -16.71 -22.42
N ALA A 34 -8.03 -17.00 -22.37
CA ALA A 34 -8.88 -17.14 -23.56
C ALA A 34 -9.31 -15.79 -24.19
N SER A 35 -9.21 -14.68 -23.45
CA SER A 35 -9.69 -13.35 -23.87
C SER A 35 -8.59 -12.44 -24.43
N VAL A 36 -7.32 -12.82 -24.33
CA VAL A 36 -6.18 -12.06 -24.88
C VAL A 36 -6.23 -12.13 -26.41
N ASP A 37 -6.30 -10.96 -27.06
CA ASP A 37 -6.28 -10.85 -28.52
C ASP A 37 -4.94 -11.41 -29.06
N PRO A 38 -4.94 -12.46 -29.89
CA PRO A 38 -3.72 -13.05 -30.42
C PRO A 38 -2.86 -12.07 -31.25
N LYS A 39 -3.42 -10.92 -31.69
CA LYS A 39 -2.64 -9.88 -32.39
C LYS A 39 -1.77 -9.03 -31.47
N ALA A 40 -2.11 -8.90 -30.18
CA ALA A 40 -1.28 -8.17 -29.22
C ALA A 40 0.02 -8.93 -28.90
N ALA A 41 -0.01 -10.27 -28.93
CA ALA A 41 1.14 -11.13 -28.65
C ALA A 41 2.23 -11.14 -29.75
N GLN A 42 1.92 -10.71 -30.98
CA GLN A 42 2.87 -10.76 -32.12
C GLN A 42 3.85 -9.58 -32.18
N VAL A 43 3.68 -8.54 -31.37
CA VAL A 43 4.60 -7.39 -31.35
C VAL A 43 5.90 -7.70 -30.56
N ALA A 44 5.96 -8.83 -29.83
CA ALA A 44 7.08 -9.15 -28.93
C ALA A 44 8.08 -10.21 -29.45
N THR A 45 7.86 -10.87 -30.58
CA THR A 45 8.67 -12.04 -31.02
C THR A 45 9.71 -11.74 -32.09
N GLY A 46 10.44 -10.63 -31.96
CA GLY A 46 11.55 -10.25 -32.84
C GLY A 46 12.92 -10.56 -32.24
N GLY A 47 13.29 -11.82 -32.05
CA GLY A 47 14.63 -12.22 -31.64
C GLY A 47 14.69 -13.55 -30.90
N SER A 48 15.17 -14.60 -31.56
CA SER A 48 15.40 -15.92 -30.95
C SER A 48 16.61 -15.86 -30.03
N GLN A 49 16.41 -15.51 -28.76
CA GLN A 49 17.32 -15.86 -27.67
C GLN A 49 16.76 -17.07 -26.93
N THR A 50 17.63 -18.04 -26.63
CA THR A 50 17.34 -19.18 -25.75
C THR A 50 16.94 -18.66 -24.37
N VAL A 51 15.64 -18.64 -24.09
CA VAL A 51 15.08 -18.28 -22.79
C VAL A 51 15.36 -19.43 -21.83
N THR A 52 16.21 -19.19 -20.83
CA THR A 52 16.35 -20.09 -19.69
C THR A 52 15.04 -20.06 -18.89
N ASN A 53 14.55 -21.22 -18.41
CA ASN A 53 13.39 -21.34 -17.51
C ASN A 53 13.74 -20.79 -16.10
N GLN A 54 14.23 -19.57 -16.01
CA GLN A 54 14.25 -18.80 -14.78
C GLN A 54 12.80 -18.35 -14.51
N PRO A 55 12.28 -18.48 -13.27
CA PRO A 55 11.01 -17.87 -12.89
C PRO A 55 11.02 -16.42 -13.35
N TRP A 56 9.98 -15.95 -14.04
CA TRP A 56 9.96 -14.58 -14.55
C TRP A 56 9.98 -13.57 -13.39
N ASP A 57 9.61 -13.92 -12.17
CA ASP A 57 9.83 -13.04 -11.03
C ASP A 57 11.31 -12.87 -10.66
N ALA A 58 12.21 -13.77 -11.08
CA ALA A 58 13.65 -13.64 -10.85
C ALA A 58 14.24 -12.34 -11.40
N HIS A 59 13.65 -11.72 -12.45
CA HIS A 59 14.15 -10.44 -12.97
C HIS A 59 13.60 -9.19 -12.27
N LEU A 60 12.48 -9.33 -11.54
CA LEU A 60 12.00 -8.30 -10.61
C LEU A 60 12.63 -8.50 -9.22
N GLU A 61 13.03 -9.74 -8.91
CA GLU A 61 13.76 -10.15 -7.72
C GLU A 61 15.27 -10.02 -7.86
N ASP A 62 15.78 -9.80 -9.09
CA ASP A 62 17.13 -9.36 -9.40
C ASP A 62 17.13 -7.89 -9.89
N PRO A 63 17.08 -6.95 -8.94
CA PRO A 63 17.23 -5.53 -9.20
C PRO A 63 18.47 -5.12 -10.01
N SER A 64 19.48 -5.99 -10.17
CA SER A 64 20.66 -5.70 -10.99
C SER A 64 20.35 -5.60 -12.49
N ILE A 65 19.17 -6.07 -12.93
CA ILE A 65 18.74 -6.05 -14.32
C ILE A 65 18.16 -4.67 -14.72
N GLN A 66 17.83 -3.80 -13.77
CA GLN A 66 17.45 -2.42 -14.06
C GLN A 66 18.70 -1.60 -14.43
N THR A 67 18.93 -1.41 -15.72
CA THR A 67 20.08 -0.67 -16.25
C THR A 67 20.14 0.75 -15.68
N GLY A 68 21.19 1.06 -14.92
CA GLY A 68 21.47 2.41 -14.41
C GLY A 68 21.39 2.59 -12.89
N TYR A 69 20.86 1.61 -12.15
CA TYR A 69 20.84 1.62 -10.69
C TYR A 69 21.47 0.35 -10.11
N THR A 70 22.39 0.51 -9.16
CA THR A 70 22.94 -0.62 -8.41
C THR A 70 22.10 -0.81 -7.16
N PHE A 71 21.28 -1.85 -7.14
CA PHE A 71 20.48 -2.20 -5.97
C PHE A 71 21.25 -3.10 -4.99
N VAL A 72 22.58 -2.99 -4.97
CA VAL A 72 23.39 -3.69 -3.98
C VAL A 72 23.04 -3.07 -2.63
N PRO A 73 22.48 -3.86 -1.69
CA PRO A 73 22.22 -3.35 -0.36
C PRO A 73 23.53 -2.83 0.22
N GLU A 74 23.53 -1.60 0.73
CA GLU A 74 24.70 -1.00 1.40
C GLU A 74 25.18 -1.81 2.62
N MET A 75 24.32 -2.69 3.10
CA MET A 75 24.42 -3.43 4.34
C MET A 75 23.77 -4.79 4.13
N THR A 76 24.39 -5.86 4.63
CA THR A 76 23.76 -7.18 4.61
C THR A 76 22.51 -7.20 5.50
N TRP A 77 21.64 -8.20 5.34
CA TRP A 77 20.45 -8.28 6.18
C TRP A 77 20.82 -8.55 7.65
N GLU A 78 21.92 -9.27 7.93
CA GLU A 78 22.45 -9.53 9.27
C GLU A 78 22.91 -8.24 9.96
N GLU A 79 23.71 -7.44 9.26
CA GLU A 79 24.18 -6.14 9.74
C GLU A 79 22.99 -5.21 10.00
N ARG A 80 21.98 -5.23 9.13
CA ARG A 80 20.76 -4.42 9.29
C ARG A 80 19.95 -4.85 10.50
N ARG A 81 19.73 -6.16 10.67
CA ARG A 81 19.06 -6.69 11.85
C ARG A 81 19.82 -6.34 13.13
N SER A 82 21.15 -6.40 13.10
CA SER A 82 21.99 -6.00 14.23
C SER A 82 21.82 -4.51 14.56
N ALA A 83 21.93 -3.64 13.55
CA ALA A 83 21.77 -2.19 13.70
C ALA A 83 20.39 -1.80 14.23
N LEU A 84 19.35 -2.55 13.87
CA LEU A 84 17.96 -2.36 14.33
C LEU A 84 17.62 -3.13 15.61
N GLN A 85 18.60 -3.80 16.23
CA GLN A 85 18.46 -4.57 17.47
C GLN A 85 17.43 -5.72 17.35
N LEU A 86 17.42 -6.42 16.21
CA LEU A 86 16.54 -7.56 15.92
C LEU A 86 17.17 -8.94 16.19
N ASN A 87 18.30 -8.95 16.89
CA ASN A 87 19.03 -10.15 17.29
C ASN A 87 18.75 -10.55 18.75
N GLY A 88 17.88 -9.82 19.45
CA GLY A 88 17.39 -10.18 20.78
C GLY A 88 16.65 -11.53 20.74
N PRO A 89 16.70 -12.32 21.84
CA PRO A 89 16.12 -13.65 21.87
C PRO A 89 14.60 -13.64 21.69
N HIS A 90 13.86 -12.69 22.29
CA HIS A 90 12.40 -12.66 22.15
C HIS A 90 11.97 -12.19 20.77
N VAL A 91 12.67 -11.21 20.20
CA VAL A 91 12.42 -10.76 18.82
C VAL A 91 12.74 -11.87 17.82
N THR A 92 13.82 -12.61 18.02
CA THR A 92 14.19 -13.73 17.14
C THR A 92 13.17 -14.87 17.21
N ASP A 93 12.74 -15.26 18.40
CA ASP A 93 11.65 -16.23 18.59
C ASP A 93 10.37 -15.79 17.87
N PHE A 94 9.99 -14.51 18.04
CA PHE A 94 8.84 -13.93 17.37
C PHE A 94 8.98 -14.00 15.84
N ILE A 95 10.14 -13.64 15.28
CA ILE A 95 10.37 -13.71 13.82
C ILE A 95 10.27 -15.14 13.29
N GLN A 96 10.74 -16.13 14.05
CA GLN A 96 10.75 -17.53 13.61
C GLN A 96 9.34 -18.13 13.54
N ARG A 97 8.44 -17.73 14.43
CA ARG A 97 7.09 -18.31 14.55
C ARG A 97 6.02 -17.64 13.69
N VAL A 98 6.32 -16.51 13.05
CA VAL A 98 5.33 -15.75 12.26
C VAL A 98 5.66 -15.73 10.77
N GLU A 99 4.62 -15.51 9.97
CA GLU A 99 4.73 -15.21 8.54
C GLU A 99 4.49 -13.72 8.28
N PHE A 100 5.33 -13.10 7.45
CA PHE A 100 5.26 -11.68 7.12
C PHE A 100 4.67 -11.47 5.73
N ILE A 101 3.66 -10.60 5.64
CA ILE A 101 2.89 -10.37 4.42
C ILE A 101 2.76 -8.87 4.18
N SER A 102 3.23 -8.40 3.03
CA SER A 102 2.92 -7.06 2.55
C SER A 102 1.49 -7.02 2.00
N LEU A 103 0.72 -6.00 2.38
CA LEU A 103 -0.57 -5.69 1.79
C LEU A 103 -0.46 -4.59 0.72
N GLY A 104 0.75 -4.27 0.26
CA GLY A 104 0.99 -3.32 -0.82
C GLY A 104 0.83 -1.87 -0.37
N CYS A 105 -0.08 -1.14 -1.01
CA CYS A 105 -0.03 0.30 -1.26
C CYS A 105 1.06 0.68 -2.26
N TYR A 106 2.32 0.26 -2.07
CA TYR A 106 3.35 0.25 -3.12
C TYR A 106 4.50 -0.70 -2.70
N CYS A 107 5.60 -0.74 -3.45
CA CYS A 107 6.66 -1.75 -3.33
C CYS A 107 7.50 -1.71 -2.04
N SER A 108 7.47 -0.63 -1.25
CA SER A 108 8.40 -0.44 -0.13
C SER A 108 8.26 -1.43 1.01
N PRO A 109 7.06 -1.85 1.46
CA PRO A 109 6.94 -2.85 2.52
C PRO A 109 7.53 -4.21 2.11
N SER A 110 7.24 -4.67 0.88
CA SER A 110 7.80 -5.92 0.36
C SER A 110 9.32 -5.87 0.28
N TYR A 111 9.86 -4.74 -0.18
CA TYR A 111 11.31 -4.55 -0.23
C TYR A 111 11.94 -4.45 1.17
N ALA A 112 11.28 -3.80 2.13
CA ALA A 112 11.75 -3.75 3.51
C ALA A 112 11.79 -5.13 4.18
N LEU A 113 10.81 -5.99 3.91
CA LEU A 113 10.83 -7.38 4.37
C LEU A 113 12.01 -8.15 3.77
N GLN A 114 12.37 -7.88 2.51
CA GLN A 114 13.56 -8.46 1.89
C GLN A 114 14.86 -7.96 2.53
N LEU A 115 14.97 -6.65 2.79
CA LEU A 115 16.14 -6.05 3.47
C LEU A 115 16.40 -6.64 4.86
N LEU A 116 15.35 -7.11 5.53
CA LEU A 116 15.43 -7.73 6.86
C LEU A 116 15.49 -9.26 6.82
N ASN A 117 15.50 -9.87 5.63
CA ASN A 117 15.37 -11.32 5.44
C ASN A 117 14.14 -11.91 6.17
N LEU A 118 13.03 -11.17 6.17
CA LEU A 118 11.73 -11.57 6.71
C LEU A 118 10.77 -12.06 5.62
N ARG A 119 11.03 -11.70 4.37
CA ARG A 119 10.26 -12.14 3.20
C ARG A 119 10.65 -13.58 2.82
N LYS A 120 9.98 -14.56 3.40
CA LYS A 120 10.16 -16.00 3.06
C LYS A 120 9.45 -16.39 1.77
N ASN A 121 8.37 -15.68 1.43
CA ASN A 121 7.52 -15.93 0.28
C ASN A 121 7.07 -14.64 -0.39
N SER A 122 6.67 -14.75 -1.66
CA SER A 122 5.99 -13.68 -2.41
C SER A 122 4.47 -13.76 -2.21
N TYR A 123 3.80 -12.61 -2.15
CA TYR A 123 2.35 -12.49 -1.91
C TYR A 123 1.64 -11.64 -2.97
N PRO A 124 0.29 -11.71 -3.09
CA PRO A 124 -0.44 -11.08 -4.19
C PRO A 124 -0.22 -9.57 -4.29
N PHE A 125 -0.15 -8.90 -3.14
CA PHE A 125 -0.02 -7.44 -3.09
C PHE A 125 1.44 -6.96 -3.16
N ASP A 126 2.42 -7.87 -3.22
CA ASP A 126 3.80 -7.50 -3.44
C ASP A 126 3.94 -6.76 -4.79
N TRP A 127 4.52 -5.57 -4.76
CA TRP A 127 4.75 -4.75 -5.96
C TRP A 127 3.46 -4.32 -6.68
N THR A 128 2.34 -4.23 -5.95
CA THR A 128 1.06 -3.69 -6.45
C THR A 128 0.72 -2.36 -5.79
N ARG A 129 -0.13 -1.56 -6.44
CA ARG A 129 -0.84 -0.47 -5.79
C ARG A 129 -2.19 -0.97 -5.32
N SER A 130 -2.54 -0.70 -4.08
CA SER A 130 -3.78 -1.16 -3.47
C SER A 130 -4.35 -0.11 -2.50
N SER A 131 -5.65 0.14 -2.60
CA SER A 131 -6.42 0.79 -1.53
C SER A 131 -6.78 -0.23 -0.44
N LEU A 132 -7.12 0.24 0.75
CA LEU A 132 -7.57 -0.65 1.82
C LEU A 132 -8.92 -1.30 1.47
N GLU A 133 -9.86 -0.53 0.91
CA GLU A 133 -11.12 -1.07 0.39
C GLU A 133 -10.91 -2.11 -0.72
N GLY A 134 -9.89 -1.94 -1.57
CA GLY A 134 -9.56 -2.94 -2.58
C GLY A 134 -9.03 -4.24 -1.99
N ILE A 135 -8.28 -4.19 -0.89
CA ILE A 135 -7.88 -5.40 -0.15
C ILE A 135 -9.10 -6.07 0.47
N LEU A 136 -9.97 -5.28 1.11
CA LEU A 136 -11.22 -5.80 1.68
C LEU A 136 -12.06 -6.50 0.61
N HIS A 137 -12.22 -5.88 -0.55
CA HIS A 137 -12.88 -6.48 -1.71
C HIS A 137 -12.23 -7.81 -2.10
N CYS A 138 -10.90 -7.88 -2.21
CA CYS A 138 -10.20 -9.14 -2.52
C CYS A 138 -10.43 -10.21 -1.46
N LEU A 139 -10.53 -9.87 -0.18
CA LEU A 139 -10.84 -10.82 0.89
C LEU A 139 -12.29 -11.30 0.79
N ASP A 140 -13.23 -10.37 0.61
CA ASP A 140 -14.67 -10.64 0.52
C ASP A 140 -15.02 -11.49 -0.71
N MET A 141 -14.39 -11.20 -1.85
CA MET A 141 -14.55 -11.92 -3.13
C MET A 141 -13.54 -13.06 -3.30
N ARG A 142 -12.75 -13.37 -2.28
CA ARG A 142 -11.74 -14.44 -2.31
C ARG A 142 -10.82 -14.38 -3.53
N PHE A 143 -10.43 -13.16 -3.93
CA PHE A 143 -9.57 -12.84 -5.07
C PHE A 143 -10.12 -13.24 -6.44
N GLU A 144 -11.44 -13.50 -6.58
CA GLU A 144 -12.05 -13.93 -7.84
C GLU A 144 -11.70 -13.01 -9.02
N ASP A 145 -11.75 -11.69 -8.81
CA ASP A 145 -11.47 -10.69 -9.85
C ASP A 145 -10.12 -9.99 -9.70
N PHE A 146 -9.18 -10.56 -8.92
CA PHE A 146 -7.88 -9.94 -8.63
C PHE A 146 -7.07 -9.65 -9.90
N LEU A 147 -7.08 -10.58 -10.87
CA LEU A 147 -6.32 -10.48 -12.12
C LEU A 147 -7.08 -9.78 -13.25
N THR A 148 -8.24 -9.18 -12.94
CA THR A 148 -8.96 -8.36 -13.92
C THR A 148 -8.26 -7.04 -14.15
N TYR A 149 -8.27 -6.55 -15.39
CA TYR A 149 -7.86 -5.19 -15.74
C TYR A 149 -8.69 -4.72 -16.93
N SER A 150 -8.81 -3.40 -17.09
CA SER A 150 -9.54 -2.78 -18.22
C SER A 150 -8.70 -1.76 -18.98
N THR A 151 -7.56 -1.39 -18.42
CA THR A 151 -6.61 -0.44 -19.02
C THR A 151 -5.20 -0.97 -18.82
N TYR A 152 -4.34 -0.73 -19.80
CA TYR A 152 -2.90 -0.82 -19.60
C TYR A 152 -2.21 0.37 -20.25
N GLN A 153 -1.08 0.80 -19.68
CA GLN A 153 -0.31 1.92 -20.21
C GLN A 153 1.18 1.72 -19.93
N MET A 154 2.02 2.25 -20.82
CA MET A 154 3.45 2.35 -20.56
C MET A 154 3.72 3.58 -19.71
N VAL A 155 4.24 3.38 -18.48
CA VAL A 155 4.75 4.46 -17.63
C VAL A 155 6.23 4.22 -17.46
N ASP A 156 7.04 5.16 -17.94
CA ASP A 156 8.48 5.03 -18.09
C ASP A 156 8.86 3.79 -18.92
N GLN A 157 9.34 2.73 -18.27
CA GLN A 157 9.74 1.46 -18.90
C GLN A 157 8.89 0.27 -18.42
N HIS A 158 7.79 0.54 -17.71
CA HIS A 158 6.93 -0.50 -17.14
C HIS A 158 5.56 -0.48 -17.80
N VAL A 159 5.03 -1.67 -18.08
CA VAL A 159 3.62 -1.85 -18.43
C VAL A 159 2.81 -1.85 -17.14
N VAL A 160 1.91 -0.89 -17.00
CA VAL A 160 1.01 -0.77 -15.85
C VAL A 160 -0.35 -1.31 -16.24
N PHE A 161 -0.86 -2.29 -15.50
CA PHE A 161 -2.23 -2.81 -15.66
C PHE A 161 -3.13 -2.20 -14.58
N GLY A 162 -4.09 -1.38 -15.01
CA GLY A 162 -5.00 -0.63 -14.15
C GLY A 162 -6.47 -0.89 -14.43
N GLY A 163 -7.33 -0.17 -13.72
CA GLY A 163 -8.78 -0.34 -13.85
C GLY A 163 -9.24 -1.75 -13.50
N THR A 164 -8.57 -2.36 -12.51
CA THR A 164 -8.95 -3.66 -11.94
C THR A 164 -10.28 -3.51 -11.20
N ARG A 165 -11.08 -4.58 -11.13
CA ARG A 165 -12.40 -4.52 -10.46
C ARG A 165 -12.31 -4.30 -8.95
N TRP A 166 -11.21 -4.74 -8.35
CA TRP A 166 -10.92 -4.54 -6.93
C TRP A 166 -10.31 -3.17 -6.61
N GLY A 167 -10.09 -2.30 -7.60
CA GLY A 167 -9.67 -0.91 -7.35
C GLY A 167 -8.18 -0.73 -7.02
N GLY A 168 -7.32 -1.65 -7.43
CA GLY A 168 -5.86 -1.47 -7.44
C GLY A 168 -5.25 -1.62 -8.82
N SER A 169 -3.93 -1.75 -8.88
CA SER A 169 -3.19 -1.86 -10.16
C SER A 169 -1.85 -2.57 -10.02
N PHE A 170 -1.36 -3.11 -11.13
CA PHE A 170 -0.11 -3.87 -11.24
C PHE A 170 0.93 -3.03 -11.99
N TRP A 171 2.03 -2.70 -11.34
CA TRP A 171 3.07 -1.80 -11.90
C TRP A 171 4.32 -2.54 -12.35
N HIS A 172 4.50 -3.76 -11.85
CA HIS A 172 5.69 -4.57 -12.10
C HIS A 172 5.34 -5.94 -12.66
N HIS A 173 4.06 -6.23 -12.91
CA HIS A 173 3.60 -7.56 -13.32
C HIS A 173 2.95 -7.48 -14.69
N ASN A 174 3.42 -8.30 -15.63
CA ASN A 174 2.80 -8.41 -16.94
C ASN A 174 1.64 -9.42 -16.89
N LEU A 175 0.40 -8.94 -16.76
CA LEU A 175 -0.76 -9.83 -16.67
C LEU A 175 -1.10 -10.57 -17.97
N GLU A 176 -0.51 -10.19 -19.11
CA GLU A 176 -0.65 -10.93 -20.36
C GLU A 176 0.33 -12.11 -20.45
N ALA A 177 1.36 -12.14 -19.60
CA ALA A 177 2.29 -13.26 -19.55
C ALA A 177 1.67 -14.44 -18.78
N PRO A 178 1.51 -15.63 -19.38
CA PRO A 178 0.87 -16.77 -18.72
C PRO A 178 1.56 -17.19 -17.42
N MET A 179 2.89 -17.08 -17.36
CA MET A 179 3.66 -17.39 -16.14
C MET A 179 3.34 -16.41 -15.00
N THR A 180 3.11 -15.13 -15.31
CA THR A 180 2.72 -14.13 -14.31
C THR A 180 1.37 -14.41 -13.70
N VAL A 181 0.39 -14.82 -14.52
CA VAL A 181 -0.92 -15.26 -14.06
C VAL A 181 -0.80 -16.50 -13.15
N GLN A 182 0.01 -17.48 -13.53
CA GLN A 182 0.25 -18.69 -12.73
C GLN A 182 0.89 -18.36 -11.38
N ASP A 183 1.89 -17.48 -11.37
CA ASP A 183 2.56 -17.08 -10.14
C ASP A 183 1.67 -16.26 -9.22
N MET A 184 0.86 -15.34 -9.75
CA MET A 184 -0.12 -14.65 -8.94
C MET A 184 -1.16 -15.59 -8.35
N THR A 185 -1.63 -16.57 -9.13
CA THR A 185 -2.54 -17.62 -8.66
C THR A 185 -1.93 -18.39 -7.49
N ARG A 186 -0.66 -18.80 -7.61
CA ARG A 186 0.09 -19.46 -6.53
C ARG A 186 0.22 -18.57 -5.29
N ARG A 187 0.52 -17.28 -5.47
CA ARG A 187 0.61 -16.28 -4.39
C ARG A 187 -0.73 -16.09 -3.69
N ILE A 188 -1.86 -16.13 -4.41
CA ILE A 188 -3.22 -16.05 -3.84
C ILE A 188 -3.51 -17.29 -3.00
N HIS A 189 -3.22 -18.50 -3.52
CA HIS A 189 -3.40 -19.73 -2.77
C HIS A 189 -2.57 -19.76 -1.48
N ARG A 190 -1.31 -19.32 -1.56
CA ARG A 190 -0.47 -19.14 -0.37
C ARG A 190 -1.07 -18.14 0.60
N PHE A 191 -1.49 -16.97 0.10
CA PHE A 191 -2.11 -15.93 0.92
C PHE A 191 -3.29 -16.51 1.68
N LEU A 192 -4.20 -17.22 1.01
CA LEU A 192 -5.40 -17.84 1.60
C LEU A 192 -5.12 -19.08 2.47
N GLY A 193 -3.86 -19.47 2.67
CA GLY A 193 -3.50 -20.65 3.46
C GLY A 193 -3.84 -21.99 2.79
N THR A 194 -4.17 -21.99 1.49
CA THR A 194 -4.42 -23.21 0.70
C THR A 194 -3.20 -23.64 -0.12
N GLY A 195 -2.04 -23.01 0.12
CA GLY A 195 -0.78 -23.26 -0.58
C GLY A 195 0.27 -23.92 0.31
N ASP A 196 1.51 -23.46 0.16
CA ASP A 196 2.71 -23.93 0.85
C ASP A 196 2.89 -23.34 2.27
N VAL A 197 2.05 -22.39 2.69
CA VAL A 197 2.07 -21.81 4.04
C VAL A 197 0.83 -22.24 4.80
N SER A 198 1.04 -22.89 5.94
CA SER A 198 -0.05 -23.39 6.79
C SER A 198 -0.98 -22.27 7.27
N PRO A 199 -2.32 -22.49 7.27
CA PRO A 199 -3.27 -21.51 7.79
C PRO A 199 -3.10 -21.23 9.29
N LYS A 200 -2.46 -22.14 10.04
CA LYS A 200 -2.27 -22.05 11.50
C LYS A 200 -1.17 -21.08 11.95
N VAL A 201 -0.26 -20.72 11.04
CA VAL A 201 0.89 -19.85 11.37
C VAL A 201 0.40 -18.45 11.71
N PRO A 202 0.82 -17.84 12.84
CA PRO A 202 0.52 -16.44 13.11
C PRO A 202 1.06 -15.53 12.01
N ARG A 203 0.34 -14.45 11.69
CA ARG A 203 0.68 -13.58 10.55
C ARG A 203 0.87 -12.13 10.99
N VAL A 204 1.89 -11.49 10.42
CA VAL A 204 2.13 -10.05 10.52
C VAL A 204 1.87 -9.43 9.15
N PHE A 205 0.86 -8.57 9.07
CA PHE A 205 0.56 -7.81 7.86
C PHE A 205 1.17 -6.41 7.94
N ILE A 206 1.84 -5.98 6.87
CA ILE A 206 2.44 -4.66 6.78
C ILE A 206 1.77 -3.90 5.66
N ARG A 207 1.31 -2.68 5.95
CA ARG A 207 0.66 -1.81 4.97
C ARG A 207 1.11 -0.37 5.16
N ILE A 208 1.44 0.31 4.07
CA ILE A 208 1.45 1.77 4.03
C ILE A 208 0.04 2.24 3.73
N ILE A 209 -0.50 3.18 4.51
CA ILE A 209 -1.85 3.65 4.22
C ILE A 209 -1.83 4.60 3.01
N ASN A 210 -2.77 4.43 2.09
CA ASN A 210 -2.85 5.30 0.91
C ASN A 210 -3.47 6.65 1.25
N SER A 211 -4.32 6.70 2.28
CA SER A 211 -4.91 7.95 2.77
C SER A 211 -5.20 7.84 4.26
N THR A 212 -5.33 8.99 4.91
CA THR A 212 -5.75 9.06 6.33
C THR A 212 -7.11 8.44 6.60
N ARG A 213 -7.99 8.32 5.59
CA ARG A 213 -9.30 7.67 5.73
C ARG A 213 -9.17 6.17 6.04
N GLU A 214 -8.06 5.56 5.65
CA GLU A 214 -7.80 4.14 5.90
C GLU A 214 -7.56 3.82 7.39
N ILE A 215 -7.20 4.81 8.22
CA ILE A 215 -7.00 4.60 9.66
C ILE A 215 -8.29 4.08 10.30
N GLY A 216 -9.44 4.67 9.97
CA GLY A 216 -10.74 4.22 10.48
C GLY A 216 -11.14 2.81 10.02
N GLN A 217 -10.53 2.32 8.94
CA GLN A 217 -10.80 0.99 8.37
C GLN A 217 -9.86 -0.10 8.90
N ALA A 218 -8.83 0.26 9.68
CA ALA A 218 -7.84 -0.68 10.21
C ALA A 218 -8.47 -1.84 11.00
N ILE A 219 -9.51 -1.56 11.82
CA ILE A 219 -10.24 -2.60 12.56
C ILE A 219 -10.97 -3.53 11.61
N ARG A 220 -11.70 -2.98 10.62
CA ARG A 220 -12.44 -3.75 9.63
C ARG A 220 -11.51 -4.66 8.84
N LEU A 221 -10.36 -4.14 8.39
CA LEU A 221 -9.35 -4.94 7.70
C LEU A 221 -8.82 -6.07 8.58
N ARG A 222 -8.45 -5.79 9.84
CA ARG A 222 -7.97 -6.83 10.75
C ARG A 222 -9.04 -7.89 11.02
N GLN A 223 -10.31 -7.49 11.17
CA GLN A 223 -11.42 -8.43 11.33
C GLN A 223 -11.59 -9.31 10.09
N ALA A 224 -11.58 -8.72 8.90
CA ALA A 224 -11.65 -9.47 7.64
C ALA A 224 -10.50 -10.48 7.52
N LEU A 225 -9.27 -10.07 7.83
CA LEU A 225 -8.11 -10.96 7.86
C LEU A 225 -8.28 -12.10 8.88
N LYS A 226 -8.74 -11.81 10.10
CA LYS A 226 -9.04 -12.85 11.10
C LYS A 226 -10.10 -13.84 10.59
N SER A 227 -11.14 -13.35 9.93
CA SER A 227 -12.17 -14.20 9.32
C SER A 227 -11.64 -15.03 8.15
N SER A 228 -10.68 -14.52 7.38
CA SER A 228 -10.00 -15.27 6.32
C SER A 228 -9.01 -16.31 6.85
N PHE A 229 -8.52 -16.15 8.10
CA PHE A 229 -7.56 -17.03 8.76
C PHE A 229 -8.06 -17.52 10.12
N PRO A 230 -9.19 -18.25 10.18
CA PRO A 230 -9.79 -18.64 11.46
C PRO A 230 -8.90 -19.60 12.28
N GLU A 231 -7.99 -20.33 11.63
CA GLU A 231 -7.04 -21.22 12.28
C GLU A 231 -5.74 -20.54 12.72
N ALA A 232 -5.47 -19.31 12.25
CA ALA A 232 -4.27 -18.59 12.66
C ALA A 232 -4.39 -18.22 14.13
N GLN A 233 -3.37 -18.55 14.91
CA GLN A 233 -3.36 -18.23 16.34
C GLN A 233 -3.47 -16.73 16.58
N GLU A 234 -2.73 -15.93 15.81
CA GLU A 234 -2.78 -14.48 15.91
C GLU A 234 -2.57 -13.75 14.59
N ILE A 235 -3.22 -12.59 14.51
CA ILE A 235 -3.11 -11.63 13.40
C ILE A 235 -2.65 -10.28 13.95
N TYR A 236 -1.44 -9.90 13.54
CA TYR A 236 -0.81 -8.60 13.81
C TYR A 236 -0.86 -7.74 12.55
N MET A 237 -0.98 -6.43 12.72
CA MET A 237 -0.95 -5.48 11.61
C MET A 237 -0.12 -4.25 11.96
N LEU A 238 0.85 -3.94 11.09
CA LEU A 238 1.65 -2.72 11.10
C LEU A 238 1.13 -1.79 10.01
N LEU A 239 0.64 -0.60 10.42
CA LEU A 239 0.20 0.46 9.52
C LEU A 239 1.21 1.61 9.52
N LEU A 240 1.76 1.89 8.35
CA LEU A 240 2.73 2.95 8.12
C LEU A 240 2.00 4.20 7.63
N ILE A 241 2.17 5.30 8.36
CA ILE A 241 1.51 6.59 8.13
C ILE A 241 2.56 7.57 7.65
N GLU A 242 2.43 8.06 6.43
CA GLU A 242 3.40 8.97 5.82
C GLU A 242 2.94 10.42 5.91
N LEU A 243 3.83 11.36 5.58
CA LEU A 243 3.52 12.79 5.51
C LEU A 243 3.00 13.39 6.83
N GLN A 244 3.64 13.02 7.94
CA GLN A 244 3.26 13.50 9.27
C GLN A 244 4.19 14.59 9.80
N MET A 245 3.77 15.26 10.87
CA MET A 245 4.61 16.26 11.57
C MET A 245 5.58 15.61 12.55
N GLU A 246 5.21 14.46 13.10
CA GLU A 246 5.98 13.74 14.10
C GLU A 246 6.30 12.34 13.58
N ARG A 247 7.53 11.90 13.83
CA ARG A 247 7.99 10.53 13.57
C ARG A 247 7.69 9.63 14.76
N GLY A 248 7.48 8.36 14.48
CA GLY A 248 7.73 7.30 15.46
C GLY A 248 6.54 6.39 15.72
N PRO A 249 6.73 5.41 16.62
CA PRO A 249 5.75 4.38 16.91
C PRO A 249 4.54 4.93 17.64
N ILE A 250 3.37 4.38 17.33
CA ILE A 250 2.10 4.70 17.96
C ILE A 250 1.34 3.40 18.24
N ALA A 251 0.83 3.26 19.47
CA ALA A 251 -0.04 2.15 19.87
C ALA A 251 -1.44 2.68 20.23
N VAL A 252 -2.46 1.87 19.97
CA VAL A 252 -3.82 2.13 20.42
C VAL A 252 -4.13 1.24 21.61
N THR A 253 -4.45 1.83 22.76
CA THR A 253 -4.62 1.12 24.04
C THR A 253 -6.01 0.51 24.20
N ALA A 254 -6.98 0.97 23.40
CA ALA A 254 -8.32 0.40 23.35
C ALA A 254 -8.28 -1.10 22.99
N PRO A 255 -9.22 -1.93 23.46
CA PRO A 255 -9.29 -3.34 23.10
C PRO A 255 -9.31 -3.61 21.59
N GLU A 256 -9.98 -2.77 20.81
CA GLU A 256 -10.01 -2.86 19.35
C GLU A 256 -8.65 -2.59 18.68
N GLY A 257 -7.74 -1.93 19.39
CA GLY A 257 -6.35 -1.69 19.00
C GLY A 257 -5.42 -2.88 19.20
N GLN A 258 -5.87 -3.95 19.88
CA GLN A 258 -5.03 -5.12 20.14
C GLN A 258 -4.51 -5.71 18.82
N GLY A 259 -3.19 -5.94 18.74
CA GLY A 259 -2.54 -6.46 17.54
C GLY A 259 -2.36 -5.43 16.41
N LEU A 260 -2.83 -4.20 16.57
CA LEU A 260 -2.52 -3.07 15.70
C LEU A 260 -1.29 -2.32 16.23
N PHE A 261 -0.40 -1.96 15.34
CA PHE A 261 0.71 -1.06 15.62
C PHE A 261 0.84 -0.07 14.46
N PHE A 262 1.16 1.18 14.79
CA PHE A 262 1.28 2.23 13.80
C PHE A 262 2.68 2.82 13.87
N PHE A 263 3.19 3.28 12.73
CA PHE A 263 4.42 4.03 12.68
C PHE A 263 4.25 5.22 11.75
N SER A 264 4.63 6.40 12.23
CA SER A 264 4.53 7.64 11.45
C SER A 264 5.89 8.09 10.93
N PHE A 265 5.90 8.56 9.70
CA PHE A 265 7.05 9.15 9.01
C PHE A 265 6.78 10.62 8.74
N THR A 266 7.80 11.46 8.89
CA THR A 266 7.61 12.89 8.66
C THR A 266 7.59 13.23 7.17
N GLU A 267 6.95 14.33 6.80
CA GLU A 267 7.01 14.85 5.43
C GLU A 267 8.46 15.10 4.96
N GLU A 268 9.32 15.60 5.85
CA GLU A 268 10.72 15.91 5.53
C GLU A 268 11.50 14.69 5.05
N GLU A 269 11.18 13.50 5.56
CA GLU A 269 11.78 12.27 5.07
C GLU A 269 11.47 12.08 3.57
N PHE A 270 10.24 12.35 3.12
CA PHE A 270 9.87 12.16 1.72
C PHE A 270 10.43 13.23 0.77
N ARG A 271 10.96 14.33 1.31
CA ARG A 271 11.68 15.34 0.53
C ARG A 271 13.14 14.97 0.27
N GLN A 272 13.67 13.97 0.97
CA GLN A 272 15.05 13.53 0.78
C GLN A 272 15.21 12.89 -0.59
N VAL A 273 16.04 13.50 -1.42
CA VAL A 273 16.45 12.93 -2.70
C VAL A 273 17.53 11.87 -2.43
N PRO A 274 17.40 10.64 -2.96
CA PRO A 274 18.45 9.65 -2.88
C PRO A 274 19.78 10.20 -3.41
N ALA A 275 20.90 9.78 -2.81
CA ALA A 275 22.22 10.11 -3.35
C ALA A 275 22.33 9.63 -4.82
N PRO A 276 23.10 10.33 -5.68
CA PRO A 276 23.28 9.92 -7.07
C PRO A 276 23.61 8.43 -7.22
N GLY A 277 22.90 7.74 -8.12
CA GLY A 277 23.05 6.30 -8.36
C GLY A 277 22.29 5.39 -7.39
N ARG A 278 21.62 5.94 -6.36
CA ARG A 278 20.73 5.16 -5.48
C ARG A 278 19.30 5.15 -6.02
N HIS A 279 18.70 3.97 -6.05
CA HIS A 279 17.30 3.81 -6.41
C HIS A 279 16.39 4.39 -5.30
N PRO A 280 15.34 5.19 -5.61
CA PRO A 280 14.45 5.77 -4.58
C PRO A 280 13.84 4.77 -3.60
N LEU A 281 13.53 3.56 -4.09
CA LEU A 281 13.04 2.45 -3.26
C LEU A 281 14.00 2.04 -2.13
N SER A 282 15.31 2.28 -2.27
CA SER A 282 16.29 1.94 -1.22
C SER A 282 16.02 2.71 0.08
N LEU A 283 15.70 3.99 -0.06
CA LEU A 283 15.45 4.90 1.04
C LEU A 283 14.11 4.61 1.72
N SER A 284 13.04 4.44 0.93
CA SER A 284 11.71 4.11 1.47
C SER A 284 11.68 2.70 2.09
N GLY A 285 12.38 1.73 1.49
CA GLY A 285 12.57 0.40 2.05
C GLY A 285 13.29 0.41 3.39
N ALA A 286 14.38 1.18 3.52
CA ALA A 286 15.11 1.32 4.78
C ALA A 286 14.23 1.90 5.90
N ARG A 287 13.43 2.93 5.59
CA ARG A 287 12.46 3.52 6.53
C ARG A 287 11.39 2.53 6.97
N CYS A 288 10.82 1.81 6.01
CA CYS A 288 9.84 0.75 6.29
C CYS A 288 10.47 -0.35 7.17
N ALA A 289 11.74 -0.69 6.95
CA ALA A 289 12.46 -1.68 7.77
C ALA A 289 12.62 -1.22 9.23
N GLU A 290 12.87 0.08 9.47
CA GLU A 290 12.89 0.65 10.83
C GLU A 290 11.53 0.55 11.52
N ALA A 291 10.44 0.84 10.81
CA ALA A 291 9.10 0.70 11.37
C ALA A 291 8.72 -0.75 11.65
N ILE A 292 9.09 -1.68 10.76
CA ILE A 292 8.93 -3.12 10.98
C ILE A 292 9.71 -3.54 12.23
N ALA A 293 10.95 -3.08 12.38
CA ALA A 293 11.76 -3.37 13.56
C ALA A 293 11.11 -2.88 14.87
N ALA A 294 10.51 -1.68 14.85
CA ALA A 294 9.76 -1.17 16.00
C ALA A 294 8.53 -2.04 16.34
N GLY A 295 7.75 -2.44 15.33
CA GLY A 295 6.60 -3.33 15.53
C GLY A 295 7.00 -4.71 16.09
N LEU A 296 8.09 -5.28 15.58
CA LEU A 296 8.64 -6.54 16.07
C LEU A 296 9.04 -6.48 17.54
N LYS A 297 9.79 -5.44 17.94
CA LYS A 297 10.18 -5.23 19.34
C LYS A 297 8.97 -5.04 20.24
N TRP A 298 7.95 -4.30 19.77
CA TRP A 298 6.69 -4.14 20.49
C TRP A 298 5.98 -5.47 20.74
N TRP A 299 5.76 -6.28 19.70
CA TRP A 299 5.04 -7.56 19.84
C TRP A 299 5.86 -8.65 20.55
N ALA A 300 7.19 -8.56 20.53
CA ALA A 300 8.07 -9.43 21.29
C ALA A 300 8.15 -9.08 22.79
N GLY A 301 7.56 -7.96 23.22
CA GLY A 301 7.65 -7.48 24.61
C GLY A 301 8.94 -6.73 24.94
N GLU A 302 9.78 -6.44 23.94
CA GLU A 302 11.02 -5.65 24.07
C GLU A 302 10.76 -4.14 23.75
N GLY A 303 9.50 -3.70 23.82
CA GLY A 303 9.07 -2.36 23.38
C GLY A 303 9.33 -1.21 24.36
N MET A 304 9.92 -1.45 25.53
CA MET A 304 10.03 -0.42 26.59
C MET A 304 10.88 0.79 26.17
N ASP A 305 11.86 0.60 25.28
CA ASP A 305 12.78 1.66 24.85
C ASP A 305 12.30 2.43 23.60
N LEU A 306 11.13 2.10 23.05
CA LEU A 306 10.68 2.64 21.76
C LEU A 306 10.05 4.05 21.83
N ASN A 307 9.88 4.63 23.02
CA ASN A 307 9.13 5.88 23.21
C ASN A 307 7.77 5.85 22.49
N VAL A 308 7.01 4.77 22.68
CA VAL A 308 5.73 4.54 21.99
C VAL A 308 4.69 5.56 22.43
N ARG A 309 4.19 6.36 21.50
CA ARG A 309 3.03 7.24 21.77
C ARG A 309 1.78 6.38 21.88
N THR A 310 0.95 6.67 22.86
CA THR A 310 -0.33 5.97 23.04
C THR A 310 -1.50 6.83 22.60
N CYS A 311 -2.50 6.17 22.03
CA CYS A 311 -3.81 6.74 21.75
C CYS A 311 -4.90 5.85 22.36
N ASP A 312 -5.92 6.44 22.95
CA ASP A 312 -7.03 5.73 23.61
C ASP A 312 -8.03 5.14 22.61
N SER A 313 -7.95 5.50 21.33
CA SER A 313 -8.79 4.97 20.25
C SER A 313 -8.22 5.34 18.88
N LEU A 314 -8.73 4.69 17.81
CA LEU A 314 -8.43 5.10 16.43
C LEU A 314 -8.98 6.49 16.09
N ALA A 315 -10.07 6.92 16.73
CA ALA A 315 -10.59 8.27 16.54
C ALA A 315 -9.61 9.32 17.07
N GLN A 316 -9.02 9.08 18.25
CA GLN A 316 -7.99 9.95 18.80
C GLN A 316 -6.73 9.95 17.92
N LEU A 317 -6.28 8.78 17.45
CA LEU A 317 -5.17 8.70 16.48
C LEU A 317 -5.49 9.53 15.23
N SER A 318 -6.64 9.31 14.61
CA SER A 318 -7.07 10.03 13.40
C SER A 318 -7.10 11.55 13.60
N SER A 319 -7.45 12.03 14.81
CA SER A 319 -7.47 13.46 15.15
C SER A 319 -6.08 14.10 15.29
N ARG A 320 -5.03 13.29 15.48
CA ARG A 320 -3.63 13.73 15.65
C ARG A 320 -2.83 13.65 14.36
N ILE A 321 -3.32 12.91 13.37
CA ILE A 321 -2.65 12.67 12.09
C ILE A 321 -3.03 13.78 11.10
N TYR A 322 -2.02 14.30 10.40
CA TYR A 322 -2.22 15.25 9.32
C TYR A 322 -2.92 14.57 8.15
N GLN A 323 -4.04 15.16 7.71
CA GLN A 323 -4.86 14.61 6.64
C GLN A 323 -4.08 14.56 5.33
N PHE A 324 -4.06 13.42 4.66
CA PHE A 324 -3.48 13.28 3.33
C PHE A 324 -4.25 12.24 2.51
N ASP A 325 -4.06 12.33 1.19
CA ASP A 325 -4.62 11.45 0.18
C ASP A 325 -3.55 11.17 -0.88
N GLY A 326 -3.18 9.90 -1.05
CA GLY A 326 -2.15 9.42 -1.97
C GLY A 326 -2.64 9.19 -3.41
N GLY A 327 -3.87 9.61 -3.72
CA GLY A 327 -4.47 9.46 -5.05
C GLY A 327 -5.15 8.10 -5.25
N ASP A 328 -5.61 7.86 -6.48
CA ASP A 328 -6.33 6.63 -6.86
C ASP A 328 -5.35 5.47 -7.13
N PRO A 329 -5.29 4.42 -6.27
CA PRO A 329 -4.38 3.30 -6.49
C PRO A 329 -4.69 2.46 -7.74
N ALA A 330 -5.85 2.64 -8.36
CA ALA A 330 -6.20 1.93 -9.59
C ALA A 330 -5.58 2.56 -10.85
N ARG A 331 -5.10 3.82 -10.77
CA ARG A 331 -4.75 4.63 -11.96
C ARG A 331 -3.51 5.49 -11.80
N GLU A 332 -3.22 5.95 -10.58
CA GLU A 332 -2.19 6.96 -10.33
C GLU A 332 -1.00 6.33 -9.62
N LEU A 333 0.20 6.90 -9.81
CA LEU A 333 1.35 6.66 -8.93
C LEU A 333 1.09 7.25 -7.54
N PHE A 334 1.86 6.81 -6.54
CA PHE A 334 1.77 7.41 -5.21
C PHE A 334 2.51 8.73 -5.31
N VAL A 335 1.77 9.83 -5.45
CA VAL A 335 2.36 11.14 -5.68
C VAL A 335 2.49 11.88 -4.35
N PHE A 336 3.73 12.02 -3.88
CA PHE A 336 4.04 12.98 -2.83
C PHE A 336 4.05 14.39 -3.44
N GLY A 337 3.08 15.23 -3.07
CA GLY A 337 3.21 16.68 -3.21
C GLY A 337 3.14 17.28 -4.63
N GLY A 338 2.33 16.74 -5.53
CA GLY A 338 1.92 17.52 -6.72
C GLY A 338 1.09 18.74 -6.31
N ASN A 339 1.22 19.87 -7.02
CA ASN A 339 0.60 21.19 -6.77
C ASN A 339 -0.94 21.23 -6.57
N SER A 340 -1.63 20.10 -6.46
CA SER A 340 -3.06 19.99 -6.11
C SER A 340 -3.33 20.22 -4.61
N TRP A 341 -2.29 20.37 -3.77
CA TRP A 341 -2.39 20.76 -2.36
C TRP A 341 -2.75 22.24 -2.12
N ALA A 342 -3.23 22.95 -3.14
CA ALA A 342 -4.06 24.11 -2.85
C ALA A 342 -5.35 23.58 -2.20
N PRO A 343 -5.68 23.93 -0.95
CA PRO A 343 -6.97 23.57 -0.38
C PRO A 343 -8.02 24.13 -1.34
N SER A 344 -8.69 23.24 -2.08
CA SER A 344 -9.87 23.63 -2.84
C SER A 344 -10.83 24.19 -1.80
N GLY A 345 -10.99 25.52 -1.81
CA GLY A 345 -11.77 26.29 -0.83
C GLY A 345 -13.27 25.98 -0.84
N THR A 346 -13.66 24.82 -1.35
CA THR A 346 -15.00 24.27 -1.28
C THR A 346 -14.99 23.12 -0.29
N ALA A 347 -15.02 23.47 0.99
CA ALA A 347 -15.54 22.58 2.00
C ALA A 347 -16.93 22.12 1.53
N HIS A 348 -17.06 20.84 1.15
CA HIS A 348 -18.37 20.22 1.11
C HIS A 348 -18.92 20.26 2.54
N PRO A 349 -20.05 20.94 2.80
CA PRO A 349 -20.59 21.02 4.14
C PRO A 349 -21.08 19.63 4.54
N TRP A 350 -20.38 19.03 5.49
CA TRP A 350 -20.92 17.96 6.30
C TRP A 350 -22.07 18.56 7.12
N SER A 351 -23.30 18.45 6.61
CA SER A 351 -24.50 18.94 7.30
C SER A 351 -24.94 17.93 8.38
N GLY A 352 -24.14 17.83 9.44
CA GLY A 352 -24.55 17.29 10.73
C GLY A 352 -24.90 18.45 11.66
N SER A 353 -26.11 18.97 11.56
CA SER A 353 -26.60 20.08 12.39
C SER A 353 -26.73 19.64 13.85
N CYS A 354 -25.77 20.01 14.70
CA CYS A 354 -25.98 20.12 16.15
C CYS A 354 -25.79 21.59 16.55
N ARG A 355 -26.92 22.31 16.68
CA ARG A 355 -26.94 23.70 17.13
C ARG A 355 -26.84 23.74 18.65
N SER A 356 -25.82 24.41 19.19
CA SER A 356 -25.99 25.18 20.42
C SER A 356 -25.25 26.51 20.29
N ARG A 357 -26.00 27.59 20.55
CA ARG A 357 -25.53 28.97 20.61
C ARG A 357 -24.84 29.20 21.96
N SER A 358 -23.69 29.86 21.97
CA SER A 358 -23.41 30.89 22.97
C SER A 358 -22.38 31.89 22.45
N SER A 359 -22.44 33.07 23.04
CA SER A 359 -22.06 34.39 22.54
C SER A 359 -20.62 34.81 22.87
N ARG A 360 -20.05 35.63 21.97
CA ARG A 360 -18.90 36.57 22.03
C ARG A 360 -18.74 37.35 23.37
N PRO A 361 -17.64 38.13 23.65
CA PRO A 361 -16.76 38.83 22.69
C PRO A 361 -15.25 39.08 23.00
N SER A 362 -14.55 39.42 21.91
CA SER A 362 -13.38 40.32 21.67
C SER A 362 -12.48 40.84 22.78
N CYS A 363 -11.17 40.86 22.49
CA CYS A 363 -10.26 41.98 22.80
C CYS A 363 -9.30 42.25 21.61
N CYS A 364 -9.27 43.51 21.16
CA CYS A 364 -8.18 44.12 20.37
C CYS A 364 -6.96 44.33 21.30
N ARG A 365 -5.69 44.46 20.85
CA ARG A 365 -5.04 45.63 20.21
C ARG A 365 -3.47 45.38 20.17
N PRO A 366 -2.56 46.31 19.81
CA PRO A 366 -1.73 46.23 18.59
C PRO A 366 -0.17 46.34 18.76
N GLY A 367 0.57 46.01 17.69
CA GLY A 367 1.57 46.92 17.07
C GLY A 367 3.09 46.82 17.37
N TRP A 368 3.88 47.11 16.30
CA TRP A 368 5.31 47.55 16.23
C TRP A 368 6.38 46.45 16.40
N THR A 369 7.51 46.35 15.67
CA THR A 369 8.17 47.18 14.64
C THR A 369 9.23 46.38 13.85
N HIS A 370 9.58 46.91 12.68
CA HIS A 370 10.75 46.63 11.84
C HIS A 370 12.05 46.25 12.56
N GLN A 371 12.79 45.28 12.00
CA GLN A 371 14.24 45.36 11.79
C GLN A 371 14.68 44.37 10.70
N SER A 372 15.28 44.90 9.64
CA SER A 372 16.11 44.20 8.67
C SER A 372 17.58 44.28 9.12
N PRO A 373 18.43 43.28 8.79
CA PRO A 373 19.49 43.61 7.83
C PRO A 373 19.92 42.48 6.88
N SER A 374 20.23 42.92 5.65
CA SER A 374 21.35 42.56 4.77
C SER A 374 21.80 41.11 4.53
N GLN A 375 21.75 40.76 3.25
CA GLN A 375 22.86 40.25 2.42
C GLN A 375 23.51 38.92 2.81
N TYR A 376 23.12 37.86 2.08
CA TYR A 376 24.06 36.90 1.52
C TYR A 376 23.65 36.57 0.08
N SER A 377 24.60 36.77 -0.83
CA SER A 377 24.54 36.36 -2.23
C SER A 377 25.25 35.02 -2.35
N ALA A 378 24.59 34.00 -2.90
CA ALA A 378 25.25 32.88 -3.56
C ALA A 378 24.29 32.22 -4.56
N SER A 379 24.68 32.33 -5.83
CA SER A 379 24.28 31.63 -7.04
C SER A 379 23.38 30.39 -6.91
N ALA A 380 22.13 30.53 -7.37
CA ALA A 380 21.32 29.40 -7.79
C ALA A 380 21.45 29.24 -9.32
N ALA A 381 22.05 28.13 -9.75
CA ALA A 381 22.01 27.68 -11.14
C ALA A 381 20.58 27.20 -11.45
N ILE A 382 19.88 27.98 -12.27
CA ILE A 382 18.53 27.67 -12.75
C ILE A 382 18.66 26.73 -13.96
N CYS A 383 18.32 25.45 -13.81
CA CYS A 383 17.96 24.61 -14.94
C CYS A 383 16.58 25.02 -15.46
N ARG A 384 16.56 25.89 -16.49
CA ARG A 384 15.37 26.19 -17.29
C ARG A 384 15.14 25.03 -18.26
N PHE A 385 14.08 24.25 -18.07
CA PHE A 385 13.55 23.42 -19.15
C PHE A 385 12.62 24.28 -20.01
N SER A 386 13.05 24.49 -21.25
CA SER A 386 12.29 25.15 -22.31
C SER A 386 11.16 24.24 -22.79
N CYS A 387 9.92 24.72 -22.77
CA CYS A 387 8.81 24.13 -23.54
C CYS A 387 8.97 24.47 -25.03
N PRO A 388 8.74 23.53 -25.96
CA PRO A 388 8.58 23.86 -27.37
C PRO A 388 7.15 24.39 -27.67
N PRO A 389 6.97 25.18 -28.73
CA PRO A 389 5.72 25.89 -29.00
C PRO A 389 4.61 24.99 -29.57
N LEU A 390 3.39 25.32 -29.17
CA LEU A 390 2.12 24.84 -29.73
C LEU A 390 2.03 25.14 -31.23
N LEU A 391 1.92 24.09 -32.05
CA LEU A 391 1.44 24.19 -33.42
C LEU A 391 -0.06 23.94 -33.46
N SER A 392 -0.79 25.00 -33.81
CA SER A 392 -2.19 25.00 -34.18
C SER A 392 -2.45 24.10 -35.40
N ARG A 393 -3.39 23.16 -35.29
CA ARG A 393 -4.06 22.57 -36.46
C ARG A 393 -5.57 22.74 -36.30
N GLY A 394 -6.13 23.47 -37.26
CA GLY A 394 -7.54 23.79 -37.36
C GLY A 394 -8.40 22.56 -37.60
N TRP A 395 -9.60 22.60 -36.99
CA TRP A 395 -10.69 21.71 -37.31
C TRP A 395 -11.47 22.28 -38.49
N SER A 396 -11.70 21.45 -39.52
CA SER A 396 -12.67 21.73 -40.57
C SER A 396 -13.89 20.83 -40.35
N PHE A 397 -15.06 21.46 -40.29
CA PHE A 397 -16.36 20.81 -40.29
C PHE A 397 -16.70 20.41 -41.73
N SER A 398 -17.04 19.15 -41.97
CA SER A 398 -17.81 18.74 -43.14
C SER A 398 -19.16 18.19 -42.67
N SER A 399 -20.21 18.90 -43.07
CA SER A 399 -21.61 18.54 -42.92
C SER A 399 -21.99 17.51 -43.99
N SER A 400 -22.48 16.33 -43.61
CA SER A 400 -23.25 15.45 -44.48
C SER A 400 -24.72 15.51 -44.08
N SER A 401 -25.53 16.00 -45.01
CA SER A 401 -26.98 16.00 -45.03
C SER A 401 -27.53 14.60 -45.27
N THR A 402 -28.45 14.17 -44.42
CA THR A 402 -29.42 13.10 -44.73
C THR A 402 -30.56 13.68 -45.57
N ALA A 403 -30.84 13.06 -46.71
CA ALA A 403 -32.08 13.23 -47.46
C ALA A 403 -32.59 11.86 -47.90
N GLU A 404 -33.91 11.77 -47.88
CA GLU A 404 -34.77 10.60 -48.02
C GLU A 404 -34.71 9.94 -49.40
N SER A 405 -34.87 8.61 -49.39
CA SER A 405 -35.77 7.85 -50.27
C SER A 405 -35.92 6.43 -49.73
#